data_AF-A0A7V9FI76-F1
#
_entry.id   AF-A0A7V9FI76-F1
#
_cell.length_a   1.000
_cell.length_b   1.000
_cell.length_c   1.000
_cell.angle_alpha   90.00
_cell.angle_beta   90.00
_cell.angle_gamma   90.00
#
_symmetry.space_group_name_H-M   'P 1'
#
loop_
_entity.id
_entity.type
_entity.pdbx_description
1 polymer ?
#
loop_
_entity_poly.entity_id
_entity_poly.type
_entity_poly.pdbx_seq_one_letter_code
_entity_poly.pdbx_strand_id
1 'polypeptide(L)'
;MHLYPAIDIRSGRVVRLSQGEATRETVYGDDPAAVAERFAEQGAAWIHVVDLDRAFGEGDNEPAIRDLVRRVGGSVRIQLGGGFRSLERLGQGLELGVARVVVGTAAAVDPDFVPAAVALASSERLAVGIDARDGMVALRGWTETSSIRAGELARRVVRDGVGTIIYTDVSRDGMLAGFDLAGAAELQRAGAGVIASGGAATAGDIRAACEA
;
A
#
# COMPACT_ATOMS: atom_id res chain seq x y z
N MET A 1 5.05 -12.01 12.74
CA MET A 1 4.34 -12.10 11.46
C MET A 1 3.07 -11.28 11.56
N HIS A 2 2.85 -10.35 10.62
CA HIS A 2 1.58 -9.61 10.50
C HIS A 2 0.97 -9.91 9.15
N LEU A 3 -0.34 -10.19 9.13
CA LEU A 3 -1.13 -10.25 7.90
C LEU A 3 -1.81 -8.90 7.71
N TYR A 4 -1.83 -8.43 6.47
CA TYR A 4 -2.40 -7.15 6.08
C TYR A 4 -3.54 -7.39 5.07
N PRO A 5 -4.74 -7.77 5.51
CA PRO A 5 -5.90 -7.76 4.62
C PRO A 5 -6.05 -6.40 3.96
N ALA A 6 -6.31 -6.39 2.65
CA ALA A 6 -6.40 -5.19 1.85
C ALA A 6 -7.86 -4.85 1.50
N ILE A 7 -8.18 -3.56 1.51
CA ILE A 7 -9.47 -3.00 1.08
C ILE A 7 -9.17 -1.86 0.11
N ASP A 8 -9.50 -2.06 -1.16
CA ASP A 8 -9.48 -0.98 -2.13
C ASP A 8 -10.86 -0.30 -2.16
N ILE A 9 -10.88 1.02 -2.06
CA ILE A 9 -12.09 1.83 -2.04
C ILE A 9 -12.17 2.65 -3.31
N ARG A 10 -13.29 2.52 -4.04
CA ARG A 10 -13.63 3.38 -5.18
C ARG A 10 -15.09 3.78 -5.15
N SER A 11 -15.38 5.07 -5.32
CA SER A 11 -16.71 5.66 -5.25
C SER A 11 -17.48 5.22 -4.00
N GLY A 12 -16.80 5.18 -2.86
CA GLY A 12 -17.33 4.76 -1.55
C GLY A 12 -17.52 3.25 -1.37
N ARG A 13 -17.18 2.42 -2.35
CA ARG A 13 -17.43 0.97 -2.36
C ARG A 13 -16.13 0.17 -2.29
N VAL A 14 -16.23 -1.06 -1.79
CA VAL A 14 -15.12 -2.01 -1.79
C VAL A 14 -15.03 -2.67 -3.16
N VAL A 15 -13.89 -2.50 -3.80
CA VAL A 15 -13.66 -2.99 -5.16
C VAL A 15 -12.38 -3.82 -5.24
N ARG A 16 -12.20 -4.48 -6.38
CA ARG A 16 -10.91 -5.02 -6.81
C ARG A 16 -10.72 -4.66 -8.27
N LEU A 17 -9.52 -4.19 -8.61
CA LEU A 17 -9.12 -3.99 -9.99
C LEU A 17 -8.31 -5.21 -10.45
N SER A 18 -8.63 -5.74 -11.63
CA SER A 18 -7.78 -6.78 -12.23
C SER A 18 -6.55 -6.13 -12.84
N GLN A 19 -5.34 -6.48 -12.35
CA GLN A 19 -4.07 -5.91 -12.81
C GLN A 19 -4.00 -4.37 -12.75
N GLY A 20 -4.69 -3.76 -11.79
CA GLY A 20 -4.74 -2.30 -11.65
C GLY A 20 -5.58 -1.57 -12.72
N GLU A 21 -6.23 -2.30 -13.63
CA GLU A 21 -7.05 -1.69 -14.70
C GLU A 21 -8.40 -1.20 -14.15
N ALA A 22 -8.60 0.12 -14.12
CA ALA A 22 -9.83 0.76 -13.65
C ALA A 22 -11.10 0.37 -14.44
N THR A 23 -10.95 -0.17 -15.64
CA THR A 23 -12.06 -0.68 -16.48
C THR A 23 -12.48 -2.10 -16.13
N ARG A 24 -11.68 -2.82 -15.33
CA ARG A 24 -11.93 -4.21 -14.92
C ARG A 24 -12.17 -4.28 -13.41
N GLU A 25 -13.22 -3.60 -12.99
CA GLU A 25 -13.65 -3.48 -11.61
C GLU A 25 -14.62 -4.61 -11.22
N THR A 26 -14.42 -5.19 -10.04
CA THR A 26 -15.40 -6.05 -9.36
C THR A 26 -15.78 -5.40 -8.03
N VAL A 27 -17.07 -5.19 -7.80
CA VAL A 27 -17.58 -4.64 -6.53
C VAL A 27 -17.86 -5.79 -5.56
N TYR A 28 -17.31 -5.70 -4.34
CA TYR A 28 -17.47 -6.68 -3.26
C TYR A 28 -18.41 -6.21 -2.14
N GLY A 29 -18.75 -4.93 -2.09
CA GLY A 29 -19.73 -4.38 -1.16
C GLY A 29 -19.69 -2.86 -1.09
N ASP A 30 -20.69 -2.29 -0.44
CA ASP A 30 -20.89 -0.82 -0.40
C ASP A 30 -20.51 -0.18 0.94
N ASP A 31 -20.04 -0.98 1.91
CA ASP A 31 -19.60 -0.51 3.23
C ASP A 31 -18.16 -1.00 3.53
N PRO A 32 -17.13 -0.19 3.22
CA PRO A 32 -15.74 -0.50 3.54
C PRO A 32 -15.48 -0.73 5.03
N ALA A 33 -16.20 -0.03 5.90
CA ALA A 33 -16.02 -0.15 7.33
C ALA A 33 -16.57 -1.47 7.88
N ALA A 34 -17.68 -1.98 7.34
CA ALA A 34 -18.16 -3.32 7.65
C ALA A 34 -17.17 -4.41 7.19
N VAL A 35 -16.46 -4.21 6.08
CA VAL A 35 -15.40 -5.14 5.66
C VAL A 35 -14.23 -5.12 6.64
N ALA A 36 -13.82 -3.92 7.08
CA ALA A 36 -12.75 -3.76 8.05
C ALA A 36 -13.09 -4.38 9.41
N GLU A 37 -14.33 -4.24 9.88
CA GLU A 37 -14.80 -4.89 11.11
C GLU A 37 -14.67 -6.41 11.04
N ARG A 38 -15.09 -7.03 9.93
CA ARG A 38 -14.93 -8.49 9.74
C ARG A 38 -13.47 -8.92 9.81
N PHE A 39 -12.53 -8.13 9.28
CA PHE A 39 -11.10 -8.44 9.41
C PHE A 39 -10.62 -8.29 10.85
N ALA A 40 -11.06 -7.25 11.57
CA ALA A 40 -10.72 -7.05 12.97
C ALA A 40 -11.27 -8.19 13.86
N GLU A 41 -12.52 -8.62 13.64
CA GLU A 41 -13.15 -9.76 14.33
C GLU A 41 -12.40 -11.08 14.10
N GLN A 42 -11.77 -11.23 12.93
CA GLN A 42 -10.93 -12.39 12.58
C GLN A 42 -9.49 -12.27 13.12
N GLY A 43 -9.17 -11.22 13.88
CA GLY A 43 -7.88 -11.04 14.55
C GLY A 43 -6.82 -10.32 13.73
N ALA A 44 -7.19 -9.58 12.68
CA ALA A 44 -6.24 -8.76 11.95
C ALA A 44 -5.64 -7.67 12.87
N ALA A 45 -4.31 -7.60 12.92
CA ALA A 45 -3.59 -6.55 13.65
C ALA A 45 -3.38 -5.28 12.80
N TRP A 46 -3.41 -5.44 11.48
CA TRP A 46 -3.28 -4.38 10.50
C TRP A 46 -4.30 -4.57 9.37
N ILE A 47 -4.77 -3.47 8.78
CA ILE A 47 -5.53 -3.47 7.53
C ILE A 47 -4.88 -2.46 6.58
N HIS A 48 -4.66 -2.88 5.34
CA HIS A 48 -4.24 -2.00 4.26
C HIS A 48 -5.46 -1.44 3.54
N VAL A 49 -5.56 -0.12 3.47
CA VAL A 49 -6.64 0.56 2.75
C VAL A 49 -6.02 1.36 1.61
N VAL A 50 -6.62 1.32 0.43
CA VAL A 50 -6.21 2.12 -0.73
C VAL A 50 -7.39 2.96 -1.21
N ASP A 51 -7.21 4.28 -1.22
CA ASP A 51 -8.14 5.22 -1.87
C ASP A 51 -7.84 5.28 -3.37
N LEU A 52 -8.64 4.56 -4.17
CA LEU A 52 -8.44 4.50 -5.61
C LEU A 52 -8.87 5.78 -6.31
N ASP A 53 -9.94 6.46 -5.87
CA ASP A 53 -10.34 7.75 -6.47
C ASP A 53 -9.22 8.78 -6.30
N ARG A 54 -8.59 8.85 -5.12
CA ARG A 54 -7.43 9.71 -4.90
C ARG A 54 -6.21 9.25 -5.70
N ALA A 55 -6.00 7.93 -5.83
CA ALA A 55 -4.93 7.38 -6.65
C ALA A 55 -5.06 7.77 -8.13
N PHE A 56 -6.27 7.73 -8.69
CA PHE A 56 -6.55 8.10 -10.08
C PHE A 56 -6.78 9.59 -10.30
N GLY A 57 -6.99 10.37 -9.22
CA GLY A 57 -7.29 11.81 -9.33
C GLY A 57 -8.76 12.09 -9.65
N GLU A 58 -9.65 11.15 -9.33
CA GLU A 58 -11.10 11.20 -9.57
C GLU A 58 -11.88 11.75 -8.36
N GLY A 59 -11.20 12.12 -7.28
CA GLY A 59 -11.79 12.60 -6.03
C GLY A 59 -11.04 12.05 -4.82
N ASP A 60 -11.79 11.78 -3.75
CA ASP A 60 -11.32 11.03 -2.59
C ASP A 60 -12.49 10.28 -1.93
N ASN A 61 -12.14 9.32 -1.07
CA ASN A 61 -13.08 8.54 -0.27
C ASN A 61 -13.05 8.93 1.22
N GLU A 62 -12.75 10.18 1.54
CA GLU A 62 -12.53 10.60 2.92
C GLU A 62 -13.70 10.24 3.86
N PRO A 63 -14.99 10.43 3.49
CA PRO A 63 -16.10 10.04 4.35
C PRO A 63 -16.11 8.55 4.70
N ALA A 64 -15.85 7.67 3.73
CA ALA A 64 -15.80 6.23 3.94
C ALA A 64 -14.58 5.81 4.79
N ILE A 65 -13.42 6.43 4.55
CA ILE A 65 -12.21 6.17 5.33
C ILE A 65 -12.37 6.65 6.78
N ARG A 66 -12.97 7.82 7.00
CA ARG A 66 -13.25 8.35 8.33
C ARG A 66 -14.20 7.44 9.10
N ASP A 67 -15.23 6.91 8.44
CA ASP A 67 -16.14 5.94 9.07
C ASP A 67 -15.41 4.63 9.45
N LEU A 68 -14.57 4.13 8.54
CA LEU A 68 -13.73 2.95 8.77
C LEU A 68 -12.82 3.14 9.97
N VAL A 69 -12.03 4.23 10.01
CA VAL A 69 -11.11 4.49 11.12
C VAL A 69 -11.89 4.68 12.44
N ARG A 70 -13.04 5.35 12.41
CA ARG A 70 -13.91 5.51 13.59
C ARG A 70 -14.38 4.16 14.15
N ARG A 71 -14.78 3.23 13.29
CA ARG A 71 -15.35 1.94 13.69
C ARG A 71 -14.30 0.95 14.20
N VAL A 72 -13.12 0.91 13.55
CA VAL A 72 -12.12 -0.14 13.85
C VAL A 72 -10.77 0.37 14.36
N GLY A 73 -10.46 1.67 14.24
CA GLY A 73 -9.13 2.22 14.54
C GLY A 73 -8.69 2.07 16.01
N GLY A 74 -9.63 1.81 16.93
CA GLY A 74 -9.32 1.47 18.33
C GLY A 74 -8.84 0.03 18.54
N SER A 75 -9.11 -0.87 17.59
CA SER A 75 -8.84 -2.31 17.69
C SER A 75 -7.79 -2.79 16.69
N VAL A 76 -7.66 -2.13 15.53
CA VAL A 76 -6.76 -2.51 14.45
C VAL A 76 -6.00 -1.30 13.90
N ARG A 77 -4.75 -1.49 13.50
CA ARG A 77 -3.95 -0.43 12.87
C ARG A 77 -4.28 -0.32 11.38
N ILE A 78 -4.54 0.90 10.92
CA ILE A 78 -4.81 1.17 9.50
C ILE A 78 -3.58 1.76 8.84
N GLN A 79 -3.17 1.20 7.70
CA GLN A 79 -2.25 1.85 6.76
C GLN A 79 -3.02 2.30 5.52
N LEU A 80 -2.94 3.59 5.19
CA LEU A 80 -3.70 4.20 4.10
C LEU A 80 -2.78 4.58 2.94
N GLY A 81 -3.03 4.02 1.76
CA GLY A 81 -2.45 4.43 0.49
C GLY A 81 -3.46 5.14 -0.40
N GLY A 82 -2.98 5.69 -1.52
CA GLY A 82 -3.82 6.34 -2.52
C GLY A 82 -3.47 7.82 -2.71
N GLY A 83 -2.69 8.13 -3.74
CA GLY A 83 -2.53 9.49 -4.27
C GLY A 83 -1.95 10.58 -3.36
N PHE A 84 -1.18 10.22 -2.32
CA PHE A 84 -0.39 11.16 -1.51
C PHE A 84 0.79 11.75 -2.30
N ARG A 85 0.50 12.80 -3.08
CA ARG A 85 1.47 13.49 -3.97
C ARG A 85 1.91 14.86 -3.45
N SER A 86 1.44 15.27 -2.29
CA SER A 86 1.82 16.52 -1.62
C SER A 86 1.87 16.30 -0.11
N LEU A 87 2.70 17.09 0.58
CA LEU A 87 2.81 17.04 2.05
C LEU A 87 1.50 17.45 2.74
N GLU A 88 0.76 18.37 2.13
CA GLU A 88 -0.58 18.77 2.60
C GLU A 88 -1.54 17.57 2.65
N ARG A 89 -1.65 16.82 1.54
CA ARG A 89 -2.50 15.63 1.48
C ARG A 89 -2.02 14.55 2.44
N LEU A 90 -0.71 14.41 2.59
CA LEU A 90 -0.11 13.48 3.55
C LEU A 90 -0.53 13.83 4.98
N GLY A 91 -0.46 15.12 5.35
CA GLY A 91 -0.96 15.64 6.62
C GLY A 91 -2.43 15.33 6.85
N GLN A 92 -3.30 15.65 5.88
CA GLN A 92 -4.73 15.32 5.93
C GLN A 92 -4.97 13.82 6.15
N GLY A 93 -4.20 12.96 5.47
CA GLY A 93 -4.27 11.51 5.66
C GLY A 93 -3.93 11.08 7.09
N LEU A 94 -2.88 11.68 7.69
CA LEU A 94 -2.48 11.40 9.07
C LEU A 94 -3.52 11.87 10.10
N GLU A 95 -4.24 12.95 9.81
CA GLU A 95 -5.32 13.51 10.65
C GLU A 95 -6.56 12.63 10.70
N LEU A 96 -6.73 11.70 9.75
CA LEU A 96 -7.81 10.71 9.78
C LEU A 96 -7.65 9.70 10.92
N GLY A 97 -6.52 9.68 11.63
CA GLY A 97 -6.24 8.75 12.73
C GLY A 97 -5.66 7.42 12.27
N VAL A 98 -5.17 7.33 11.03
CA VAL A 98 -4.47 6.15 10.52
C VAL A 98 -3.12 6.00 11.22
N ALA A 99 -2.71 4.75 11.43
CA ALA A 99 -1.42 4.44 12.03
C ALA A 99 -0.27 4.83 11.09
N ARG A 100 -0.49 4.70 9.77
CA ARG A 100 0.51 4.96 8.74
C ARG A 100 -0.10 5.41 7.43
N VAL A 101 0.60 6.26 6.69
CA VAL A 101 0.30 6.59 5.29
C VAL A 101 1.31 5.92 4.36
N VAL A 102 0.87 5.56 3.15
CA VAL A 102 1.66 4.86 2.13
C VAL A 102 1.85 5.78 0.93
N VAL A 103 3.10 6.11 0.64
CA VAL A 103 3.49 6.92 -0.51
C VAL A 103 3.99 6.01 -1.63
N GLY A 104 3.32 6.03 -2.78
CA GLY A 104 3.73 5.28 -3.98
C GLY A 104 4.56 6.15 -4.94
N THR A 105 4.00 6.43 -6.12
CA THR A 105 4.65 7.15 -7.23
C THR A 105 5.45 8.41 -6.83
N ALA A 106 4.97 9.21 -5.88
CA ALA A 106 5.68 10.42 -5.44
C ALA A 106 7.10 10.12 -4.92
N ALA A 107 7.29 8.99 -4.23
CA ALA A 107 8.59 8.56 -3.74
C ALA A 107 9.58 8.24 -4.85
N ALA A 108 9.11 7.87 -6.04
CA ALA A 108 9.95 7.57 -7.20
C ALA A 108 10.31 8.83 -8.00
N VAL A 109 9.34 9.73 -8.20
CA VAL A 109 9.45 10.88 -9.13
C VAL A 109 10.00 12.15 -8.50
N ASP A 110 9.86 12.32 -7.18
CA ASP A 110 10.33 13.49 -6.45
C ASP A 110 11.31 13.06 -5.35
N PRO A 111 12.63 13.23 -5.56
CA PRO A 111 13.65 12.86 -4.59
C PRO A 111 13.53 13.59 -3.24
N ASP A 112 12.99 14.80 -3.22
CA ASP A 112 12.90 15.62 -2.00
C ASP A 112 11.63 15.31 -1.19
N PHE A 113 10.65 14.64 -1.81
CA PHE A 113 9.38 14.32 -1.18
C PHE A 113 9.53 13.38 0.02
N VAL A 114 10.34 12.33 -0.10
CA VAL A 114 10.46 11.30 0.95
C VAL A 114 11.09 11.87 2.22
N PRO A 115 12.23 12.59 2.19
CA PRO A 115 12.78 13.24 3.38
C PRO A 115 11.77 14.17 4.07
N ALA A 116 11.04 14.98 3.28
CA ALA A 116 10.04 15.90 3.83
C ALA A 116 8.82 15.16 4.42
N ALA A 117 8.38 14.07 3.78
CA ALA A 117 7.31 13.21 4.28
C ALA A 117 7.72 12.51 5.59
N VAL A 118 8.97 12.03 5.70
CA VAL A 118 9.52 11.45 6.93
C VAL A 118 9.57 12.50 8.03
N ALA A 119 9.99 13.73 7.74
CA ALA A 119 10.01 14.82 8.72
C ALA A 119 8.60 15.14 9.25
N LEU A 120 7.56 15.06 8.40
CA LEU A 120 6.17 15.31 8.78
C LEU A 120 5.54 14.13 9.55
N ALA A 121 5.77 12.90 9.11
CA ALA A 121 5.06 11.71 9.60
C ALA A 121 5.83 10.90 10.65
N SER A 122 7.15 11.05 10.73
CA SER A 122 8.12 10.09 11.27
C SER A 122 8.23 8.79 10.46
N SER A 123 9.32 8.05 10.67
CA SER A 123 9.60 6.78 10.00
C SER A 123 8.52 5.71 10.27
N GLU A 124 7.92 5.70 11.47
CA GLU A 124 6.94 4.69 11.86
C GLU A 124 5.57 4.89 11.21
N ARG A 125 5.19 6.15 10.95
CA ARG A 125 3.89 6.49 10.33
C ARG A 125 3.98 6.69 8.82
N LEU A 126 5.11 6.36 8.20
CA LEU A 126 5.30 6.39 6.75
C LEU A 126 5.74 5.02 6.21
N ALA A 127 5.10 4.58 5.14
CA ALA A 127 5.63 3.50 4.30
C ALA A 127 5.76 4.00 2.86
N VAL A 128 6.69 3.39 2.12
CA VAL A 128 6.80 3.59 0.67
C VAL A 128 6.30 2.35 -0.05
N GLY A 129 5.35 2.53 -0.97
CA GLY A 129 4.93 1.50 -1.91
C GLY A 129 5.87 1.48 -3.11
N ILE A 130 6.51 0.34 -3.36
CA ILE A 130 7.34 0.07 -4.54
C ILE A 130 6.65 -1.01 -5.35
N ASP A 131 5.92 -0.58 -6.36
CA ASP A 131 5.33 -1.45 -7.37
C ASP A 131 6.38 -1.68 -8.46
N ALA A 132 6.64 -2.94 -8.82
CA ALA A 132 7.65 -3.31 -9.79
C ALA A 132 7.10 -4.25 -10.86
N ARG A 133 7.59 -4.06 -12.09
CA ARG A 133 7.43 -4.97 -13.22
C ARG A 133 8.82 -5.33 -13.72
N ASP A 134 9.14 -6.61 -13.75
CA ASP A 134 10.46 -7.10 -14.17
C ASP A 134 11.63 -6.41 -13.44
N GLY A 135 11.45 -6.13 -12.14
CA GLY A 135 12.43 -5.43 -11.28
C GLY A 135 12.53 -3.91 -11.47
N MET A 136 11.75 -3.34 -12.38
CA MET A 136 11.70 -1.90 -12.67
C MET A 136 10.47 -1.26 -12.02
N VAL A 137 10.62 -0.06 -11.46
CA VAL A 137 9.53 0.64 -10.77
C VAL A 137 8.43 1.01 -11.76
N ALA A 138 7.21 0.56 -11.47
CA ALA A 138 6.00 0.90 -12.17
C ALA A 138 5.35 2.15 -11.54
N LEU A 139 4.92 3.09 -12.37
CA LEU A 139 4.35 4.38 -12.00
C LEU A 139 2.89 4.47 -12.49
N ARG A 140 2.16 5.48 -11.98
CA ARG A 140 0.81 5.86 -12.43
C ARG A 140 -0.19 4.69 -12.52
N GLY A 141 -0.34 3.93 -11.44
CA GLY A 141 -1.24 2.77 -11.43
C GLY A 141 -0.84 1.70 -12.44
N TRP A 142 0.48 1.50 -12.59
CA TRP A 142 1.11 0.45 -13.39
C TRP A 142 1.06 0.64 -14.91
N THR A 143 0.65 1.83 -15.36
CA THR A 143 0.58 2.17 -16.79
C THR A 143 1.91 2.62 -17.40
N GLU A 144 2.86 3.07 -16.56
CA GLU A 144 4.17 3.56 -17.00
C GLU A 144 5.28 2.80 -16.28
N THR A 145 6.30 2.31 -17.00
CA THR A 145 7.48 1.69 -16.38
C THR A 145 8.64 2.68 -16.45
N SER A 146 9.24 2.97 -15.30
CA SER A 146 10.40 3.86 -15.22
C SER A 146 11.71 3.13 -15.52
N SER A 147 12.81 3.88 -15.65
CA SER A 147 14.17 3.34 -15.70
C SER A 147 14.79 3.07 -14.31
N ILE A 148 14.04 3.27 -13.23
CA ILE A 148 14.52 3.08 -11.86
C ILE A 148 14.33 1.62 -11.45
N ARG A 149 15.37 0.98 -10.95
CA ARG A 149 15.25 -0.37 -10.37
C ARG A 149 14.60 -0.32 -8.99
N ALA A 150 13.75 -1.29 -8.68
CA ALA A 150 13.06 -1.37 -7.38
C ALA A 150 14.04 -1.36 -6.20
N GLY A 151 15.13 -2.13 -6.28
CA GLY A 151 16.18 -2.15 -5.26
C GLY A 151 16.95 -0.83 -5.13
N GLU A 152 17.06 -0.05 -6.20
CA GLU A 152 17.68 1.29 -6.15
C GLU A 152 16.79 2.28 -5.40
N LEU A 153 15.49 2.30 -5.73
CA LEU A 153 14.52 3.10 -5.02
C LEU A 153 14.46 2.74 -3.54
N ALA A 154 14.47 1.44 -3.21
CA ALA A 154 14.50 0.97 -1.83
C ALA A 154 15.71 1.51 -1.04
N ARG A 155 16.92 1.42 -1.60
CA ARG A 155 18.13 1.98 -0.96
C ARG A 155 18.06 3.49 -0.78
N ARG A 156 17.45 4.21 -1.72
CA ARG A 156 17.24 5.66 -1.61
C ARG A 156 16.31 5.98 -0.45
N VAL A 157 15.10 5.41 -0.44
CA VAL A 157 14.10 5.76 0.57
C VAL A 157 14.51 5.34 1.99
N VAL A 158 15.26 4.24 2.13
CA VAL A 158 15.82 3.86 3.44
C VAL A 158 16.85 4.88 3.92
N ARG A 159 17.71 5.38 3.03
CA ARG A 159 18.65 6.47 3.36
C ARG A 159 17.92 7.75 3.79
N ASP A 160 16.75 7.99 3.20
CA ASP A 160 15.89 9.14 3.52
C ASP A 160 15.07 8.93 4.82
N GLY A 161 15.23 7.79 5.48
CA GLY A 161 14.65 7.50 6.81
C GLY A 161 13.40 6.62 6.80
N VAL A 162 13.03 6.00 5.68
CA VAL A 162 11.88 5.09 5.60
C VAL A 162 12.20 3.74 6.23
N GLY A 163 11.41 3.33 7.23
CA GLY A 163 11.57 2.05 7.91
C GLY A 163 10.71 0.91 7.36
N THR A 164 9.68 1.20 6.56
CA THR A 164 8.82 0.18 5.94
C THR A 164 8.60 0.40 4.45
N ILE A 165 8.77 -0.67 3.68
CA ILE A 165 8.45 -0.74 2.26
C ILE A 165 7.33 -1.75 2.04
N ILE A 166 6.38 -1.42 1.18
CA ILE A 166 5.40 -2.36 0.63
C ILE A 166 5.83 -2.65 -0.79
N TYR A 167 6.16 -3.91 -1.07
CA TYR A 167 6.65 -4.34 -2.38
C TYR A 167 5.58 -5.13 -3.11
N THR A 168 5.22 -4.70 -4.32
CA THR A 168 4.24 -5.38 -5.17
C THR A 168 4.87 -5.75 -6.50
N ASP A 169 4.89 -7.04 -6.84
CA ASP A 169 5.13 -7.47 -8.23
C ASP A 169 3.81 -7.37 -9.01
N VAL A 170 3.70 -6.34 -9.85
CA VAL A 170 2.46 -6.02 -10.57
C VAL A 170 2.13 -7.06 -11.63
N SER A 171 3.09 -7.90 -12.03
CA SER A 171 2.86 -9.00 -12.98
C SER A 171 2.12 -10.19 -12.33
N ARG A 172 2.20 -10.28 -11.00
CA ARG A 172 1.58 -11.36 -10.19
C ARG A 172 0.30 -10.92 -9.50
N ASP A 173 0.08 -9.61 -9.36
CA ASP A 173 -1.07 -9.12 -8.63
C ASP A 173 -2.40 -9.52 -9.29
N GLY A 174 -3.33 -10.04 -8.47
CA GLY A 174 -4.59 -10.62 -8.93
C GLY A 174 -4.47 -11.96 -9.69
N MET A 175 -3.26 -12.45 -9.98
CA MET A 175 -3.03 -13.67 -10.78
C MET A 175 -2.98 -14.96 -9.95
N LEU A 176 -3.00 -14.87 -8.62
CA LEU A 176 -2.92 -16.01 -7.71
C LEU A 176 -1.67 -16.90 -7.94
N ALA A 177 -0.54 -16.25 -8.26
CA ALA A 177 0.72 -16.91 -8.65
C ALA A 177 1.79 -16.98 -7.54
N GLY A 178 1.40 -16.67 -6.29
CA GLY A 178 2.30 -16.48 -5.16
C GLY A 178 3.02 -15.13 -5.19
N PHE A 179 3.61 -14.75 -4.04
CA PHE A 179 4.40 -13.52 -3.92
C PHE A 179 5.74 -13.61 -4.67
N ASP A 180 6.28 -12.47 -5.10
CA ASP A 180 7.69 -12.37 -5.50
C ASP A 180 8.60 -12.23 -4.28
N LEU A 181 8.91 -13.37 -3.65
CA LEU A 181 9.77 -13.42 -2.46
C LEU A 181 11.23 -13.08 -2.76
N ALA A 182 11.70 -13.33 -3.99
CA ALA A 182 13.06 -12.99 -4.38
C ALA A 182 13.25 -11.48 -4.47
N GLY A 183 12.30 -10.77 -5.09
CA GLY A 183 12.28 -9.31 -5.12
C GLY A 183 12.10 -8.71 -3.71
N ALA A 184 11.18 -9.25 -2.91
CA ALA A 184 11.00 -8.81 -1.53
C ALA A 184 12.30 -8.91 -0.70
N ALA A 185 13.00 -10.05 -0.80
CA ALA A 185 14.28 -10.26 -0.13
C ALA A 185 15.38 -9.34 -0.66
N GLU A 186 15.38 -8.97 -1.95
CA GLU A 186 16.29 -7.97 -2.50
C GLU A 186 16.08 -6.61 -1.82
N LEU A 187 14.83 -6.15 -1.72
CA LEU A 187 14.51 -4.86 -1.11
C LEU A 187 14.79 -4.86 0.39
N GLN A 188 14.59 -5.99 1.07
CA GLN A 188 14.91 -6.13 2.50
C GLN A 188 16.39 -5.89 2.80
N ARG A 189 17.30 -6.26 1.87
CA ARG A 189 18.74 -5.97 2.00
C ARG A 189 19.06 -4.47 2.04
N ALA A 190 18.13 -3.60 1.65
CA ALA A 190 18.29 -2.15 1.80
C ALA A 190 18.21 -1.70 3.28
N GLY A 191 17.67 -2.52 4.18
CA GLY A 191 17.60 -2.24 5.62
C GLY A 191 16.23 -1.80 6.16
N ALA A 192 15.16 -1.88 5.34
CA ALA A 192 13.79 -1.65 5.79
C ALA A 192 13.04 -2.97 6.03
N GLY A 193 11.98 -2.90 6.86
CA GLY A 193 10.96 -3.95 6.89
C GLY A 193 10.20 -3.98 5.56
N VAL A 194 10.00 -5.17 4.99
CA VAL A 194 9.30 -5.34 3.72
C VAL A 194 7.98 -6.08 3.96
N ILE A 195 6.90 -5.52 3.43
CA ILE A 195 5.59 -6.16 3.31
C ILE A 195 5.47 -6.65 1.87
N ALA A 196 5.44 -7.96 1.68
CA ALA A 196 5.18 -8.55 0.37
C ALA A 196 3.70 -8.40 0.00
N SER A 197 3.44 -7.92 -1.21
CA SER A 197 2.12 -7.69 -1.78
C SER A 197 2.06 -8.26 -3.20
N GLY A 198 0.86 -8.62 -3.64
CA GLY A 198 0.61 -9.16 -4.97
C GLY A 198 0.81 -10.67 -5.11
N GLY A 199 -0.23 -11.36 -5.57
CA GLY A 199 -0.16 -12.75 -6.03
C GLY A 199 -0.48 -13.84 -5.00
N ALA A 200 -0.69 -13.52 -3.72
CA ALA A 200 -1.07 -14.52 -2.69
C ALA A 200 -2.32 -15.30 -3.10
N ALA A 201 -2.25 -16.64 -3.07
CA ALA A 201 -3.36 -17.50 -3.46
C ALA A 201 -3.76 -18.48 -2.36
N THR A 202 -2.78 -18.92 -1.57
CA THR A 202 -2.92 -20.03 -0.64
C THR A 202 -2.29 -19.70 0.71
N ALA A 203 -2.69 -20.44 1.75
CA ALA A 203 -1.99 -20.42 3.03
C ALA A 203 -0.53 -20.92 2.92
N GLY A 204 -0.16 -21.60 1.83
CA GLY A 204 1.22 -21.95 1.51
C GLY A 204 2.05 -20.72 1.17
N ASP A 205 1.51 -19.82 0.34
CA ASP A 205 2.20 -18.57 -0.05
C ASP A 205 2.46 -17.66 1.15
N ILE A 206 1.49 -17.60 2.06
CA ILE A 206 1.63 -16.86 3.32
C ILE A 206 2.78 -17.44 4.16
N ARG A 207 2.83 -18.77 4.31
CA ARG A 207 3.90 -19.43 5.07
C ARG A 207 5.26 -19.21 4.43
N ALA A 208 5.36 -19.36 3.12
CA ALA A 208 6.59 -19.11 2.37
C ALA A 208 7.10 -17.66 2.56
N ALA A 209 6.20 -16.67 2.55
CA ALA A 209 6.55 -15.27 2.81
C ALA A 209 7.06 -15.01 4.24
N CYS A 210 6.76 -15.88 5.20
CA CYS A 210 7.23 -15.74 6.57
C CYS A 210 8.54 -16.45 6.85
N GLU A 211 8.89 -17.43 6.01
CA GLU A 211 10.14 -18.20 6.10
C GLU A 211 11.29 -17.57 5.29
N ALA A 212 10.96 -16.75 4.29
CA ALA A 212 11.89 -16.01 3.45
C ALA A 212 12.52 -14.80 4.17
#